data_AF-A0A9P7BJR0-F1
#
_entry.id   AF-A0A9P7BJR0-F1
#
_cell.length_a   1.000
_cell.length_b   1.000
_cell.length_c   1.000
_cell.angle_alpha   90.00
_cell.angle_beta   90.00
_cell.angle_gamma   90.00
#
_symmetry.space_group_name_H-M   'P 1'
#
loop_
_entity.id
_entity.type
_entity.pdbx_description
1 polymer ?
#
loop_
_entity_poly.entity_id
_entity_poly.type
_entity_poly.pdbx_seq_one_letter_code
_entity_poly.pdbx_strand_id
1 'polypeptide(L)'
;MKQDVETWVKHCEACQRRKIRTDSTTPGMKPITPTYLGEIWASDVAVLVDSKKGNKYMLVFMEYLSKWIVTAALPSFDSDHVIQVLLYEVVLKFGVPTRLITDNGSNYISEAMKQLNVSTEP
;
A
#
# COMPACT_ATOMS: atom_id res chain seq x y z
N MET A 1 1.91 -14.25 -48.98
CA MET A 1 0.79 -14.65 -48.10
C MET A 1 1.12 -14.54 -46.61
N LYS A 2 2.07 -15.32 -46.05
CA LYS A 2 2.39 -15.25 -44.61
C LYS A 2 2.83 -13.85 -44.16
N GLN A 3 3.75 -13.23 -44.91
CA GLN A 3 4.25 -11.88 -44.62
C GLN A 3 3.16 -10.80 -44.71
N ASP A 4 2.21 -10.95 -45.64
CA ASP A 4 1.12 -9.99 -45.81
C ASP A 4 0.14 -10.05 -44.64
N VAL A 5 -0.17 -11.27 -44.18
CA VAL A 5 -1.01 -11.50 -42.98
C VAL A 5 -0.31 -10.94 -41.74
N GLU A 6 0.99 -11.20 -41.56
CA GLU A 6 1.76 -10.64 -40.45
C GLU A 6 1.78 -9.11 -40.46
N THR A 7 1.97 -8.52 -41.64
CA THR A 7 1.98 -7.06 -41.81
C THR A 7 0.60 -6.48 -41.51
N TRP A 8 -0.47 -7.14 -41.94
CA TRP A 8 -1.81 -6.68 -41.66
C TRP A 8 -2.16 -6.75 -40.17
N VAL A 9 -1.86 -7.87 -39.50
CA VAL A 9 -2.12 -8.06 -38.06
C VAL A 9 -1.33 -7.05 -37.22
N LYS A 10 -0.11 -6.66 -37.64
CA LYS A 10 0.68 -5.62 -36.97
C LYS A 10 0.02 -4.24 -37.00
N HIS A 11 -0.68 -3.90 -38.07
CA HIS A 11 -1.34 -2.60 -38.24
C HIS A 11 -2.83 -2.60 -37.84
N CYS A 12 -3.43 -3.78 -37.63
CA CYS A 12 -4.81 -3.89 -37.18
C CYS A 12 -4.97 -3.45 -35.72
N GLU A 13 -5.61 -2.30 -35.51
CA GLU A 13 -5.85 -1.73 -34.19
C GLU A 13 -6.61 -2.66 -33.25
N ALA A 14 -7.65 -3.34 -33.75
CA ALA A 14 -8.45 -4.29 -32.97
C ALA A 14 -7.59 -5.48 -32.46
N CYS A 15 -6.66 -5.95 -33.29
CA CYS A 15 -5.71 -7.00 -32.91
C CYS A 15 -4.70 -6.48 -31.88
N GLN A 16 -4.13 -5.29 -32.09
CA GLN A 16 -3.13 -4.72 -31.17
C GLN A 16 -3.71 -4.38 -29.80
N ARG A 17 -4.96 -3.92 -29.72
CA ARG A 17 -5.64 -3.62 -28.45
C ARG A 17 -6.02 -4.88 -27.66
N ARG A 18 -6.36 -5.98 -28.34
CA ARG A 18 -6.77 -7.25 -27.69
C ARG A 18 -5.59 -8.18 -27.39
N LYS A 19 -4.47 -8.02 -28.09
CA LYS A 19 -3.29 -8.85 -27.89
C LYS A 19 -2.70 -8.56 -26.51
N ILE A 20 -2.66 -9.59 -25.66
CA ILE A 20 -1.90 -9.56 -24.41
C ILE A 20 -0.42 -9.44 -24.79
N ARG A 21 0.22 -8.34 -24.38
CA ARG A 21 1.67 -8.16 -24.53
C ARG A 21 2.36 -8.96 -23.43
N THR A 22 3.01 -10.05 -23.79
CA THR A 22 3.90 -10.83 -22.91
C THR A 22 5.34 -10.34 -22.98
N ASP A 23 5.62 -9.43 -23.90
CA ASP A 23 6.90 -8.80 -24.24
C ASP A 23 7.26 -7.62 -23.30
N SER A 24 6.58 -7.52 -22.15
CA SER A 24 6.91 -6.55 -21.13
C SER A 24 8.21 -6.95 -20.42
N THR A 25 9.33 -6.35 -20.82
CA THR A 25 10.55 -6.30 -20.00
C THR A 25 10.34 -5.33 -18.84
N THR A 26 9.35 -5.59 -17.99
CA THR A 26 9.21 -4.84 -16.74
C THR A 26 10.45 -5.14 -15.91
N PRO A 27 11.21 -4.12 -15.46
CA PRO A 27 12.27 -4.35 -14.50
C PRO A 27 11.72 -5.13 -13.30
N GLY A 28 12.50 -6.08 -12.78
CA GLY A 28 12.09 -6.83 -11.60
C GLY A 28 11.78 -5.90 -10.43
N MET A 29 10.78 -6.25 -9.63
CA MET A 29 10.47 -5.53 -8.40
C MET A 29 11.71 -5.55 -7.49
N LYS A 30 12.08 -4.38 -6.96
CA LYS A 30 13.14 -4.29 -5.95
C LYS A 30 12.53 -4.54 -4.57
N PRO A 31 13.13 -5.41 -3.75
CA PRO A 31 12.66 -5.61 -2.39
C PRO A 31 12.88 -4.34 -1.56
N ILE A 32 11.95 -4.06 -0.67
CA ILE A 32 12.13 -3.04 0.38
C ILE A 32 13.02 -3.64 1.46
N THR A 33 14.17 -3.00 1.71
CA THR A 33 15.19 -3.48 2.66
C THR A 33 15.35 -2.48 3.80
N PRO A 34 14.78 -2.74 5.00
CA PRO A 34 15.05 -1.94 6.20
C PRO A 34 16.46 -2.25 6.73
N THR A 35 17.10 -1.25 7.34
CA THR A 35 18.46 -1.27 7.89
C THR A 35 18.48 -1.29 9.41
N TYR A 36 17.45 -0.75 10.07
CA TYR A 36 17.28 -0.81 11.54
C TYR A 36 15.81 -0.93 11.95
N LEU A 37 15.57 -1.37 13.19
CA LEU A 37 14.23 -1.52 13.74
C LEU A 37 13.49 -0.18 13.77
N GLY A 38 12.27 -0.16 13.25
CA GLY A 38 11.43 1.03 13.26
C GLY A 38 11.72 2.01 12.12
N GLU A 39 12.69 1.73 11.25
CA GLU A 39 12.95 2.56 10.07
C GLU A 39 11.73 2.62 9.15
N ILE A 40 11.18 1.45 8.82
CA ILE A 40 10.10 1.30 7.86
C ILE A 40 8.94 0.63 8.56
N TRP A 41 7.78 1.27 8.50
CA TRP A 41 6.51 0.64 8.79
C TRP A 41 5.68 0.56 7.52
N ALA A 42 4.81 -0.43 7.42
CA ALA A 42 3.81 -0.52 6.37
C ALA A 42 2.42 -0.54 7.01
N SER A 43 1.45 0.11 6.37
CA SER A 43 0.06 0.07 6.78
C SER A 43 -0.83 -0.50 5.69
N ASP A 44 -1.85 -1.24 6.11
CA ASP A 44 -2.89 -1.76 5.23
C ASP A 44 -4.24 -1.75 5.97
N VAL A 45 -5.34 -1.76 5.21
CA VAL A 45 -6.69 -1.82 5.73
C VAL A 45 -7.45 -3.01 5.14
N ALA A 46 -8.02 -3.82 6.02
CA ALA A 46 -8.98 -4.85 5.61
C ALA A 46 -10.40 -4.43 5.98
N VAL A 47 -11.34 -4.64 5.06
CA VAL A 47 -12.77 -4.55 5.34
C VAL A 47 -13.26 -5.94 5.75
N LEU A 48 -13.91 -6.03 6.91
CA LEU A 48 -14.41 -7.25 7.51
C LEU A 48 -15.94 -7.18 7.67
N VAL A 49 -16.52 -8.30 8.10
CA VAL A 49 -17.92 -8.33 8.55
C VAL A 49 -18.08 -7.55 9.84
N ASP A 50 -19.23 -6.91 10.01
CA ASP A 50 -19.51 -6.09 11.19
C ASP A 50 -19.41 -6.95 12.46
N SER A 51 -18.54 -6.51 13.38
CA SER A 51 -18.49 -7.08 14.72
C SER A 51 -19.74 -6.72 15.53
N LYS A 52 -19.95 -7.41 16.65
CA LYS A 52 -21.02 -7.06 17.62
C LYS A 52 -20.93 -5.63 18.15
N LYS A 53 -19.77 -4.98 18.02
CA LYS A 53 -19.51 -3.60 18.45
C LYS A 53 -19.61 -2.59 17.29
N GLY A 54 -19.98 -3.03 16.08
CA GLY A 54 -20.08 -2.16 14.90
C GLY A 54 -18.75 -1.88 14.18
N ASN A 55 -17.64 -2.51 14.60
CA ASN A 55 -16.38 -2.39 13.87
C ASN A 55 -16.43 -3.17 12.55
N LYS A 56 -16.05 -2.50 11.46
CA LYS A 56 -16.06 -3.02 10.08
C LYS A 56 -14.67 -3.05 9.45
N TYR A 57 -13.77 -2.21 9.92
CA TYR A 57 -12.43 -2.07 9.37
C TYR A 57 -11.39 -2.61 10.34
N MET A 58 -10.34 -3.21 9.80
CA MET A 58 -9.14 -3.59 10.54
C MET A 58 -7.95 -2.86 9.93
N LEU A 59 -7.42 -1.90 10.67
CA LEU A 59 -6.19 -1.21 10.34
C LEU A 59 -5.02 -2.04 10.86
N VAL A 60 -4.02 -2.24 10.00
CA VAL A 60 -2.83 -3.03 10.31
C VAL A 60 -1.61 -2.16 10.08
N PHE A 61 -0.68 -2.17 11.04
CA PHE A 61 0.66 -1.62 10.91
C PHE A 61 1.67 -2.74 11.11
N MET A 62 2.65 -2.83 10.23
CA MET A 62 3.72 -3.83 10.30
C MET A 62 5.09 -3.14 10.28
N GLU A 63 5.91 -3.41 11.28
CA GLU A 63 7.32 -3.02 11.25
C GLU A 63 8.10 -3.94 10.30
N TYR A 64 8.83 -3.36 9.36
CA TYR A 64 9.30 -4.09 8.19
C TYR A 64 10.48 -5.03 8.47
N LEU A 65 11.28 -4.79 9.51
CA LEU A 65 12.46 -5.60 9.84
C LEU A 65 12.09 -6.84 10.69
N SER A 66 11.49 -6.62 11.84
CA SER A 66 11.05 -7.65 12.80
C SER A 66 9.75 -8.36 12.40
N LYS A 67 8.99 -7.76 11.47
CA LYS A 67 7.63 -8.18 11.12
C LYS A 67 6.65 -8.08 12.29
N TRP A 68 6.92 -7.22 13.26
CA TRP A 68 6.00 -6.93 14.36
C TRP A 68 4.72 -6.30 13.83
N ILE A 69 3.56 -6.77 14.32
CA ILE A 69 2.25 -6.35 13.82
C ILE A 69 1.47 -5.67 14.94
N VAL A 70 0.88 -4.53 14.60
CA VAL A 70 -0.08 -3.77 15.41
C VAL A 70 -1.39 -3.71 14.64
N THR A 71 -2.52 -4.03 15.29
CA THR A 71 -3.83 -3.98 14.65
C THR A 71 -4.83 -3.18 15.48
N ALA A 72 -5.73 -2.48 14.80
CA ALA A 72 -6.84 -1.77 15.41
C ALA A 72 -8.14 -2.02 14.64
N ALA A 73 -9.23 -2.23 15.36
CA ALA A 73 -10.56 -2.38 14.78
C ALA A 73 -11.28 -1.03 14.80
N LEU A 74 -11.83 -0.61 13.67
CA LEU A 74 -12.50 0.68 13.50
C LEU A 74 -13.95 0.52 12.98
N PRO A 75 -14.91 1.31 13.47
CA PRO A 75 -16.27 1.35 12.95
C PRO A 75 -16.37 2.10 11.61
N SER A 76 -15.57 3.15 11.45
CA SER A 76 -15.42 3.95 10.25
C SER A 76 -13.96 4.02 9.83
N PHE A 77 -13.73 4.37 8.58
CA PHE A 77 -12.38 4.56 8.04
C PHE A 77 -12.14 6.04 7.75
N ASP A 78 -11.99 6.80 8.83
CA ASP A 78 -11.78 8.23 8.85
C ASP A 78 -10.37 8.59 9.33
N SER A 79 -9.82 9.69 8.79
CA SER A 79 -8.43 10.07 9.00
C SER A 79 -8.07 10.22 10.48
N ASP A 80 -8.95 10.83 11.28
CA ASP A 80 -8.67 11.13 12.69
C ASP A 80 -8.46 9.85 13.51
N HIS A 81 -9.30 8.83 13.32
CA HIS A 81 -9.12 7.54 13.98
C HIS A 81 -7.82 6.86 13.54
N VAL A 82 -7.47 6.89 12.25
CA VAL A 82 -6.23 6.29 11.76
C VAL A 82 -5.00 6.99 12.36
N ILE A 83 -5.03 8.33 12.44
CA ILE A 83 -3.98 9.14 13.05
C ILE A 83 -3.82 8.80 14.52
N GLN A 84 -4.92 8.71 15.26
CA GLN A 84 -4.88 8.35 16.66
C GLN A 84 -4.27 6.96 16.86
N VAL A 85 -4.68 5.97 16.06
CA VAL A 85 -4.08 4.63 16.15
C VAL A 85 -2.59 4.69 15.83
N LEU A 86 -2.17 5.36 14.76
CA LEU A 86 -0.75 5.51 14.41
C LEU A 86 0.03 6.15 15.58
N LEU A 87 -0.50 7.23 16.16
CA LEU A 87 0.15 7.93 17.25
C LEU A 87 0.28 7.06 18.50
N TYR A 88 -0.84 6.52 18.99
CA TYR A 88 -0.89 5.80 20.27
C TYR A 88 -0.30 4.39 20.19
N GLU A 89 -0.51 3.69 19.08
CA GLU A 89 -0.14 2.28 18.94
C GLU A 89 1.22 2.08 18.28
N VAL A 90 1.70 3.06 17.49
CA VAL A 90 3.01 2.98 16.84
C VAL A 90 3.97 4.02 17.40
N VAL A 91 3.69 5.31 17.23
CA VAL A 91 4.66 6.38 17.50
C VAL A 91 5.05 6.47 18.97
N LEU A 92 4.07 6.48 19.89
CA LEU A 92 4.34 6.60 21.32
C LEU A 92 5.00 5.36 21.92
N LYS A 93 4.91 4.19 21.26
CA LYS A 93 5.44 2.91 21.76
C LYS A 93 6.80 2.57 21.15
N PHE A 94 6.98 2.84 19.85
CA PHE A 94 8.14 2.41 19.08
C PHE A 94 8.96 3.57 18.50
N GLY A 95 8.47 4.80 18.63
CA GLY A 95 9.08 5.99 18.03
C GLY A 95 8.49 6.33 16.66
N VAL A 96 8.90 7.48 16.13
CA VAL A 96 8.46 7.96 14.82
C VAL A 96 9.17 7.15 13.73
N PRO A 97 8.44 6.50 12.79
CA PRO A 97 9.07 5.79 11.70
C PRO A 97 9.72 6.76 10.72
N THR A 98 10.82 6.36 10.09
CA THR A 98 11.49 7.16 9.04
C THR A 98 10.66 7.16 7.76
N ARG A 99 10.05 6.02 7.43
CA ARG A 99 9.20 5.80 6.25
C ARG A 99 7.95 5.02 6.65
N LEU A 100 6.80 5.48 6.21
CA LEU A 100 5.56 4.71 6.26
C LEU A 100 5.09 4.41 4.83
N ILE A 101 4.95 3.13 4.54
CA ILE A 101 4.47 2.61 3.26
C ILE A 101 2.99 2.31 3.40
N THR A 102 2.19 2.77 2.45
CA THR A 102 0.73 2.67 2.51
C THR A 102 0.22 2.26 1.14
N ASP A 103 -0.74 1.35 1.04
CA ASP A 103 -1.38 1.16 -0.25
C ASP A 103 -2.13 2.45 -0.66
N ASN A 104 -2.05 2.80 -1.94
CA ASN A 104 -2.46 4.10 -2.50
C ASN A 104 -3.99 4.33 -2.48
N GLY A 105 -4.72 3.68 -1.57
CA GLY A 105 -6.16 3.72 -1.40
C GLY A 105 -6.66 4.92 -0.60
N SER A 106 -5.79 5.79 -0.07
CA SER A 106 -6.27 6.78 0.88
C SER A 106 -5.35 7.96 1.22
N ASN A 107 -5.90 9.16 1.01
CA ASN A 107 -5.29 10.44 1.34
C ASN A 107 -5.13 10.73 2.85
N TYR A 108 -5.41 9.80 3.78
CA TYR A 108 -5.42 10.11 5.21
C TYR A 108 -4.04 10.07 5.88
N ILE A 109 -3.12 9.22 5.40
CA ILE A 109 -1.77 9.12 6.00
C ILE A 109 -0.91 10.30 5.58
N SER A 110 -1.08 10.83 4.36
CA SER A 110 -0.26 11.94 3.89
C SER A 110 -0.47 13.22 4.74
N GLU A 111 -1.69 13.48 5.20
CA GLU A 111 -1.99 14.62 6.07
C GLU A 111 -1.50 14.39 7.51
N ALA A 112 -1.66 13.17 8.03
CA ALA A 112 -1.09 12.71 9.31
C ALA A 112 0.43 12.88 9.37
N MET A 113 1.10 12.44 8.31
CA MET A 113 2.56 12.35 8.25
C MET A 113 3.21 13.69 7.95
N LYS A 114 2.51 14.62 7.29
CA LYS A 114 2.93 16.03 7.23
C LYS A 114 3.05 16.66 8.61
N GLN A 115 2.17 16.31 9.55
CA GLN A 115 2.24 16.83 10.93
C GLN A 115 3.37 16.18 11.75
N LEU A 116 3.84 15.00 11.33
CA LEU A 116 4.87 14.20 12.01
C LEU A 116 6.26 14.25 11.33
N ASN A 117 6.44 15.03 10.26
CA ASN A 117 7.66 15.13 9.46
C ASN A 117 8.18 13.78 8.90
N VAL A 118 7.30 12.83 8.58
CA VAL A 118 7.68 11.50 8.05
C VAL A 118 7.58 11.47 6.53
N SER A 119 8.57 10.84 5.88
CA SER A 119 8.54 10.63 4.42
C SER A 119 7.55 9.52 4.03
N THR A 120 6.64 9.82 3.09
CA THR A 120 5.65 8.87 2.57
C THR A 120 6.07 8.39 1.18
N GLU A 121 6.12 7.07 0.98
CA GLU A 121 6.29 6.46 -0.34
C GLU A 121 5.06 5.60 -0.69
N PRO A 122 4.60 5.64 -1.95
CA PRO A 122 3.49 4.82 -2.44
C PRO A 122 3.83 3.34 -2.59
#